data_AF-M4RYF8-F1
#
_entry.id   AF-M4RYF8-F1
#
_cell.length_a   1.000
_cell.length_b   1.000
_cell.length_c   1.000
_cell.angle_alpha   90.00
_cell.angle_beta   90.00
_cell.angle_gamma   90.00
#
_symmetry.space_group_name_H-M   'P 1'
#
loop_
_entity.id
_entity.type
_entity.pdbx_description
1 polymer ?
#
loop_
_entity_poly.entity_id
_entity_poly.type
_entity_poly.pdbx_seq_one_letter_code
_entity_poly.pdbx_strand_id
1 'polypeptide(L)'
;MRRHRLAAGLFALAALVGCNPPTAKDGYRFERAEWSNSQLRVTLVLHPSIEDLDREGRRAGAIITQEEAIQAWSLIDAHGNCTIHIVDPARLYLPEFIGHELAHCAFGRFHGARS
;
A
#
# COMPACT_ATOMS: atom_id res chain seq x y z
N MET A 1 -17.06 -16.99 -60.36
CA MET A 1 -15.97 -16.95 -59.36
C MET A 1 -16.50 -16.34 -58.07
N ARG A 2 -16.52 -17.14 -56.98
CA ARG A 2 -16.98 -16.80 -55.63
C ARG A 2 -16.14 -15.69 -55.00
N ARG A 3 -16.78 -14.75 -54.30
CA ARG A 3 -16.15 -14.04 -53.18
C ARG A 3 -17.11 -14.06 -51.99
N HIS A 4 -16.78 -14.95 -51.05
CA HIS A 4 -17.37 -15.01 -49.72
C HIS A 4 -17.04 -13.72 -48.95
N ARG A 5 -18.01 -13.16 -48.25
CA ARG A 5 -17.73 -12.32 -47.07
C ARG A 5 -18.55 -12.88 -45.91
N LEU A 6 -17.85 -13.73 -45.17
CA LEU A 6 -18.27 -14.35 -43.92
C LEU A 6 -18.38 -13.29 -42.82
N ALA A 7 -19.45 -13.45 -42.03
CA ALA A 7 -19.51 -13.26 -40.59
C ALA A 7 -18.92 -11.96 -40.01
N ALA A 8 -19.76 -10.93 -39.94
CA ALA A 8 -19.62 -9.88 -38.94
C ALA A 8 -20.33 -10.33 -37.65
N GLY A 9 -19.64 -10.29 -36.52
CA GLY A 9 -20.29 -10.22 -35.21
C GLY A 9 -19.92 -11.33 -34.23
N LEU A 10 -18.67 -11.33 -33.76
CA LEU A 10 -18.30 -12.02 -32.51
C LEU A 10 -17.14 -11.29 -31.80
N PHE A 11 -17.34 -10.03 -31.38
CA PHE A 11 -16.32 -9.25 -30.67
C PHE A 11 -16.92 -8.26 -29.65
N ALA A 12 -17.84 -8.73 -28.80
CA ALA A 12 -18.47 -7.86 -27.78
C ALA A 12 -18.47 -8.44 -26.35
N LEU A 13 -17.63 -9.44 -26.04
CA LEU A 13 -17.62 -10.09 -24.72
C LEU A 13 -16.31 -9.99 -23.93
N ALA A 14 -15.33 -9.20 -24.38
CA ALA A 14 -14.02 -9.06 -23.71
C ALA A 14 -13.89 -7.82 -22.81
N ALA A 15 -14.94 -6.98 -22.68
CA ALA A 15 -14.85 -5.67 -22.01
C ALA A 15 -15.14 -5.69 -20.49
N LEU A 16 -15.35 -6.85 -19.87
CA LEU A 16 -15.79 -6.95 -18.46
C LEU A 16 -14.72 -7.44 -17.47
N VAL A 17 -13.48 -7.70 -17.89
CA VAL A 17 -12.45 -8.33 -17.02
C VAL A 17 -11.42 -7.32 -16.45
N GLY A 18 -11.66 -6.01 -16.55
CA GLY A 18 -10.58 -5.02 -16.44
C GLY A 18 -10.51 -4.06 -15.26
N CYS A 19 -11.39 -4.11 -14.24
CA CYS A 19 -11.50 -2.99 -13.27
C CYS A 19 -10.92 -3.23 -11.87
N ASN A 20 -10.12 -4.27 -11.67
CA ASN A 20 -9.51 -4.52 -10.36
C ASN A 20 -8.09 -3.92 -10.33
N PRO A 21 -7.79 -2.92 -9.46
CA PRO A 21 -6.44 -2.40 -9.32
C PRO A 21 -5.46 -3.53 -8.96
N PRO A 22 -4.20 -3.48 -9.39
CA PRO A 22 -3.23 -4.52 -9.05
C PRO A 22 -3.05 -4.63 -7.53
N THR A 23 -2.91 -5.86 -7.03
CA THR A 23 -2.51 -6.13 -5.64
C THR A 23 -0.99 -6.06 -5.54
N ALA A 24 -0.46 -5.33 -4.57
CA ALA A 24 0.96 -5.22 -4.30
C ALA A 24 1.50 -6.48 -3.57
N LYS A 25 2.82 -6.57 -3.43
CA LYS A 25 3.52 -7.74 -2.86
C LYS A 25 3.18 -7.96 -1.38
N ASP A 26 2.83 -6.90 -0.67
CA ASP A 26 2.35 -6.89 0.71
C ASP A 26 0.87 -7.31 0.83
N GLY A 27 0.20 -7.64 -0.27
CA GLY A 27 -1.21 -8.04 -0.30
C GLY A 27 -2.19 -6.87 -0.38
N TYR A 28 -1.71 -5.62 -0.37
CA TYR A 28 -2.57 -4.45 -0.35
C TYR A 28 -2.88 -3.89 -1.74
N ARG A 29 -3.98 -3.13 -1.83
CA ARG A 29 -4.42 -2.48 -3.06
C ARG A 29 -4.50 -0.98 -2.87
N PHE A 30 -4.13 -0.25 -3.93
CA PHE A 30 -4.42 1.17 -4.01
C PHE A 30 -5.90 1.37 -4.37
N GLU A 31 -6.70 1.91 -3.45
CA GLU A 31 -8.12 2.17 -3.71
C GLU A 31 -8.34 3.62 -4.16
N ARG A 32 -8.17 4.57 -3.22
CA ARG A 32 -8.41 6.00 -3.46
C ARG A 32 -7.47 6.84 -2.63
N ALA A 33 -6.92 7.87 -3.23
CA ALA A 33 -6.15 8.88 -2.52
C ALA A 33 -7.07 9.79 -1.69
N GLU A 34 -6.74 10.05 -0.43
CA GLU A 34 -7.35 11.11 0.37
C GLU A 34 -6.77 12.48 0.01
N TRP A 35 -5.48 12.51 -0.37
CA TRP A 35 -4.78 13.68 -0.89
C TRP A 35 -3.72 13.29 -1.91
N SER A 36 -3.00 14.27 -2.44
CA SER A 36 -1.84 14.03 -3.29
C SER A 36 -0.74 15.01 -2.89
N ASN A 37 0.32 14.48 -2.29
CA ASN A 37 1.51 15.24 -1.92
C ASN A 37 2.72 14.70 -2.70
N SER A 38 3.22 15.50 -3.64
CA SER A 38 4.42 15.18 -4.44
C SER A 38 5.72 15.68 -3.82
N GLN A 39 5.66 16.44 -2.72
CA GLN A 39 6.82 16.99 -2.01
C GLN A 39 6.83 16.48 -0.57
N LEU A 40 7.49 15.35 -0.37
CA LEU A 40 7.52 14.65 0.90
C LEU A 40 8.78 14.97 1.69
N ARG A 41 8.61 15.23 2.98
CA ARG A 41 9.68 15.13 3.98
C ARG A 41 9.39 13.91 4.84
N VAL A 42 10.27 12.92 4.75
CA VAL A 42 10.11 11.62 5.42
C VAL A 42 11.24 11.41 6.41
N THR A 43 10.88 11.03 7.63
CA THR A 43 11.81 10.53 8.65
C THR A 43 11.67 9.02 8.75
N LEU A 44 12.78 8.29 8.69
CA LEU A 44 12.79 6.84 8.96
C LEU A 44 13.23 6.60 10.40
N VAL A 45 12.44 5.83 11.15
CA VAL A 45 12.80 5.33 12.48
C VAL A 45 13.03 3.83 12.37
N LEU A 46 14.28 3.42 12.57
CA LEU A 46 14.70 2.04 12.40
C LEU A 46 14.67 1.31 13.74
N HIS A 47 13.96 0.19 13.79
CA HIS A 47 13.84 -0.68 14.95
C HIS A 47 14.75 -1.91 14.84
N PRO A 48 15.31 -2.40 15.95
CA PRO A 48 16.23 -3.54 15.88
C PRO A 48 15.55 -4.89 15.63
N SER A 49 14.24 -5.00 15.86
CA SER A 49 13.44 -6.22 15.66
C SER A 49 11.95 -5.91 15.43
N ILE A 50 11.18 -6.89 14.96
CA ILE A 50 9.71 -6.81 14.83
C ILE A 50 9.04 -6.61 16.19
N GLU A 51 9.58 -7.22 17.26
CA GLU A 51 9.04 -7.06 18.62
C GLU A 51 9.18 -5.62 19.12
N ASP A 52 10.30 -4.97 18.82
CA ASP A 52 10.51 -3.56 19.14
C ASP A 52 9.57 -2.66 18.35
N LEU A 53 9.40 -2.93 17.05
CA LEU A 53 8.48 -2.21 16.18
C LEU A 53 7.03 -2.32 16.69
N ASP A 54 6.57 -3.53 17.01
CA ASP A 54 5.22 -3.79 17.52
C ASP A 54 4.99 -3.09 18.87
N ARG A 55 5.95 -3.22 19.80
CA ARG A 55 5.88 -2.58 21.11
C ARG A 55 5.76 -1.06 21.00
N GLU A 56 6.58 -0.43 20.17
CA GLU A 56 6.51 1.02 19.96
C GLU A 56 5.23 1.44 19.20
N GLY A 57 4.77 0.63 18.25
CA GLY A 57 3.48 0.84 17.57
C GLY A 57 2.31 0.87 18.55
N ARG A 58 2.24 -0.10 19.47
CA ARG A 58 1.20 -0.14 20.52
C ARG A 58 1.24 1.09 21.43
N ARG A 59 2.44 1.56 21.80
CA ARG A 59 2.63 2.78 22.61
C ARG A 59 2.19 4.04 21.88
N ALA A 60 2.42 4.10 20.57
CA ALA A 60 1.99 5.20 19.71
C ALA A 60 0.49 5.18 19.38
N GLY A 61 -0.25 4.15 19.82
CA GLY A 61 -1.67 4.00 19.52
C GLY A 61 -1.97 3.46 18.12
N ALA A 62 -0.99 2.82 17.46
CA ALA A 62 -1.24 2.13 16.21
C ALA A 62 -2.30 1.04 16.41
N ILE A 63 -3.33 1.03 15.56
CA ILE A 63 -4.39 0.02 15.60
C ILE A 63 -3.83 -1.26 14.97
N ILE A 64 -3.25 -2.11 15.80
CA ILE A 64 -2.70 -3.41 15.40
C ILE A 64 -3.82 -4.45 15.52
N THR A 65 -4.45 -4.85 14.42
CA THR A 65 -5.39 -5.98 14.43
C THR A 65 -4.62 -7.25 14.78
N GLN A 66 -5.11 -8.02 15.75
CA GLN A 66 -4.35 -9.07 16.47
C GLN A 66 -3.84 -10.24 15.62
N GLU A 67 -4.18 -10.30 14.33
CA GLU A 67 -3.98 -11.48 13.50
C GLU A 67 -2.67 -11.46 12.71
N GLU A 68 -1.98 -10.31 12.60
CA GLU A 68 -0.72 -10.19 11.85
C GLU A 68 0.26 -9.25 12.56
N ALA A 69 1.55 -9.65 12.61
CA ALA A 69 2.61 -8.80 13.12
C ALA A 69 2.83 -7.60 12.19
N ILE A 70 2.89 -6.40 12.76
CA ILE A 70 3.20 -5.18 11.98
C ILE A 70 4.58 -5.29 11.36
N GLN A 71 4.66 -4.98 10.07
CA GLN A 71 5.91 -4.97 9.30
C GLN A 71 6.47 -3.55 9.13
N ALA A 72 5.60 -2.54 9.09
CA ALA A 72 5.93 -1.12 9.18
C ALA A 72 4.67 -0.32 9.58
N TRP A 73 4.83 0.93 9.98
CA TRP A 73 3.73 1.87 10.20
C TRP A 73 4.19 3.32 10.01
N SER A 74 3.28 4.22 9.67
CA SER A 74 3.56 5.64 9.49
C SER A 74 2.70 6.55 10.36
N LEU A 75 3.25 7.72 10.70
CA LEU A 75 2.55 8.84 11.31
C LEU A 75 2.69 10.06 10.43
N ILE A 76 1.59 10.80 10.32
CA ILE A 76 1.52 12.05 9.56
C ILE A 76 1.02 13.12 10.52
N ASP A 77 1.84 14.14 10.75
CA ASP A 77 1.47 15.26 11.63
C ASP A 77 0.59 16.30 10.91
N ALA A 78 0.11 17.29 11.67
CA ALA A 78 -0.73 18.37 11.14
C ALA A 78 -0.03 19.26 10.09
N HIS A 79 1.30 19.19 9.98
CA HIS A 79 2.09 19.93 9.01
C HIS A 79 2.47 19.09 7.78
N GLY A 80 2.02 17.82 7.71
CA GLY A 80 2.33 16.91 6.62
C GLY A 80 3.73 16.29 6.70
N ASN A 81 4.43 16.38 7.85
CA ASN A 81 5.65 15.61 8.04
C ASN A 81 5.28 14.14 8.25
N CYS A 82 5.95 13.25 7.51
CA CYS A 82 5.72 11.82 7.63
C CYS A 82 6.88 11.15 8.38
N THR A 83 6.56 10.27 9.32
CA THR A 83 7.53 9.40 9.99
C THR A 83 7.15 7.96 9.71
N ILE A 84 8.07 7.17 9.16
CA ILE A 84 7.89 5.75 8.88
C ILE A 84 8.74 4.96 9.88
N HIS A 85 8.11 4.02 10.57
CA HIS A 85 8.73 3.10 11.49
C HIS A 85 8.83 1.72 10.82
N ILE A 86 10.04 1.15 10.78
CA ILE A 86 10.30 -0.17 10.19
C ILE A 86 11.47 -0.84 10.90
N VAL A 87 11.58 -2.16 10.81
CA VAL A 87 12.82 -2.85 11.21
C VAL A 87 13.99 -2.40 10.34
N ASP A 88 15.17 -2.25 10.93
CA ASP A 88 16.41 -1.93 10.23
C ASP A 88 16.59 -2.84 8.99
N PRO A 89 16.64 -2.27 7.76
CA PRO A 89 16.80 -3.03 6.53
C PRO A 89 18.09 -3.87 6.48
N ALA A 90 19.12 -3.51 7.27
CA ALA A 90 20.34 -4.31 7.39
C ALA A 90 20.12 -5.61 8.18
N ARG A 91 19.03 -5.70 8.96
CA ARG A 91 18.64 -6.89 9.74
C ARG A 91 17.53 -7.68 9.08
N LEU A 92 16.54 -6.99 8.53
CA LEU A 92 15.38 -7.60 7.86
C LEU A 92 14.97 -6.73 6.66
N TYR A 93 15.31 -7.20 5.46
CA TYR A 93 15.07 -6.45 4.23
C TYR A 93 13.69 -6.73 3.65
N LEU A 94 12.72 -5.86 3.96
CA LEU A 94 11.35 -5.93 3.45
C LEU A 94 10.93 -4.58 2.81
N PRO A 95 11.49 -4.23 1.65
CA PRO A 95 11.31 -2.92 1.02
C PRO A 95 9.86 -2.65 0.60
N GLU A 96 9.06 -3.68 0.36
CA GLU A 96 7.63 -3.55 0.06
C GLU A 96 6.87 -2.73 1.11
N PHE A 97 7.18 -2.92 2.40
CA PHE A 97 6.51 -2.18 3.48
C PHE A 97 6.99 -0.73 3.57
N ILE A 98 8.22 -0.42 3.17
CA ILE A 98 8.66 0.99 3.03
C ILE A 98 7.85 1.67 1.93
N GLY A 99 7.69 0.99 0.79
CA GLY A 99 6.89 1.50 -0.33
C GLY A 99 5.44 1.74 0.06
N HIS A 100 4.85 0.81 0.83
CA HIS A 100 3.51 0.91 1.38
C HIS A 100 3.35 2.15 2.27
N GLU A 101 4.22 2.31 3.28
CA GLU A 101 4.14 3.44 4.20
C GLU A 101 4.44 4.78 3.50
N LEU A 102 5.33 4.79 2.52
CA LEU A 102 5.58 5.98 1.71
C LEU A 102 4.36 6.37 0.88
N ALA A 103 3.61 5.39 0.37
CA ALA A 103 2.34 5.66 -0.31
C ALA A 103 1.31 6.27 0.64
N HIS A 104 1.27 5.86 1.92
CA HIS A 104 0.45 6.52 2.94
C HIS A 104 0.86 7.98 3.14
N CYS A 105 2.17 8.28 3.19
CA CYS A 105 2.65 9.67 3.27
C CYS A 105 2.18 10.53 2.08
N ALA A 106 2.24 9.96 0.86
CA ALA A 106 1.92 10.67 -0.37
C ALA A 106 0.42 10.87 -0.59
N PHE A 107 -0.40 9.88 -0.20
CA PHE A 107 -1.79 9.79 -0.65
C PHE A 107 -2.83 9.62 0.47
N GLY A 108 -2.40 9.45 1.72
CA GLY A 108 -3.26 9.26 2.88
C GLY A 108 -3.75 7.83 3.09
N ARG A 109 -4.89 7.65 3.76
CA ARG A 109 -5.50 6.32 3.92
C ARG A 109 -6.04 5.90 2.56
N PHE A 110 -5.32 4.99 1.92
CA PHE A 110 -5.71 4.49 0.61
C PHE A 110 -6.23 3.04 0.65
N HIS A 111 -6.31 2.47 1.86
CA HIS A 111 -6.95 1.20 2.15
C HIS A 111 -8.26 1.46 2.88
N GLY A 112 -9.36 0.86 2.40
CA GLY A 112 -10.58 0.77 3.20
C GLY A 112 -10.31 0.04 4.51
N ALA A 113 -11.20 0.19 5.51
CA ALA A 113 -11.15 -0.65 6.71
C ALA A 113 -11.13 -2.12 6.26
N ARG A 114 -10.15 -2.91 6.73
CA ARG A 114 -10.08 -4.35 6.47
C ARG A 114 -11.47 -4.95 6.74
N SER A 115 -12.11 -5.48 5.71
CA SER A 115 -13.38 -6.21 5.81
C SER A 115 -13.15 -7.61 6.34
#